data_AF-A0A0K1L8L6-F1
#
_entry.id   AF-A0A0K1L8L6-F1
#
_cell.length_a   1.000
_cell.length_b   1.000
_cell.length_c   1.000
_cell.angle_alpha   90.00
_cell.angle_beta   90.00
_cell.angle_gamma   90.00
#
_symmetry.space_group_name_H-M   'P 1'
#
loop_
_entity.id
_entity.type
_entity.pdbx_description
1 polymer ?
#
loop_
_entity_poly.entity_id
_entity_poly.type
_entity_poly.pdbx_seq_one_letter_code
_entity_poly.pdbx_strand_id
1 'polypeptide(L)'
;INKKFHNVIAVSKADYKNCDVTKPTATWATGKDSVVLNTTGHHYFLCGFPGHCAIGQKVDIRVLSSAAPSTAPSMAPAPSAGGAAAAAPSPHGNAASTVGCSFAVT
;
A
#
# COMPACT_ATOMS: atom_id res chain seq x y z
N ILE A 1 1.60 19.29 -6.15
CA ILE A 1 3.03 19.56 -6.36
C ILE A 1 3.17 20.40 -7.62
N ASN A 2 4.06 21.41 -7.66
CA ASN A 2 4.40 22.03 -8.94
C ASN A 2 5.34 21.12 -9.73
N LYS A 3 4.84 20.50 -10.81
CA LYS A 3 5.60 19.57 -11.67
C LYS A 3 6.82 20.17 -12.37
N LYS A 4 6.97 21.50 -12.37
CA LYS A 4 8.16 22.18 -12.90
C LYS A 4 9.36 22.12 -11.96
N PHE A 5 9.12 21.89 -10.67
CA PHE A 5 10.15 21.92 -9.63
C PHE A 5 10.21 20.63 -8.82
N HIS A 6 9.23 19.73 -8.93
CA HIS A 6 9.29 18.44 -8.23
C HIS A 6 8.78 17.30 -9.10
N ASN A 7 9.25 16.12 -8.74
CA ASN A 7 8.82 14.83 -9.24
C ASN A 7 8.83 13.83 -8.07
N VAL A 8 8.26 12.66 -8.31
CA VAL A 8 8.31 11.51 -7.41
C VAL A 8 9.12 10.43 -8.11
N ILE A 9 10.15 9.92 -7.45
CA ILE A 9 10.99 8.84 -7.98
C ILE A 9 10.98 7.70 -6.96
N ALA A 10 10.63 6.49 -7.41
CA ALA A 10 10.82 5.27 -6.64
C ALA A 10 12.25 4.77 -6.78
N VAL A 11 12.90 4.43 -5.67
CA VAL A 11 14.32 4.04 -5.64
C VAL A 11 14.58 2.88 -4.67
N SER A 12 15.80 2.33 -4.69
CA SER A 12 16.22 1.37 -3.67
C SER A 12 16.48 2.03 -2.31
N LYS A 13 16.61 1.23 -1.24
CA LYS A 13 16.98 1.73 0.09
C LYS A 13 18.33 2.45 0.11
N ALA A 14 19.30 1.96 -0.66
CA ALA A 14 20.62 2.58 -0.74
C ALA A 14 20.50 3.96 -1.40
N ASP A 15 19.88 4.01 -2.57
CA ASP A 15 19.66 5.24 -3.34
C ASP A 15 18.86 6.28 -2.53
N TYR A 16 17.86 5.85 -1.77
CA TYR A 16 17.11 6.73 -0.84
C TYR A 16 17.97 7.37 0.24
N LYS A 17 18.91 6.62 0.81
CA LYS A 17 19.83 7.13 1.83
C LYS A 17 20.82 8.12 1.21
N ASN A 18 21.32 7.79 0.03
CA ASN A 18 22.34 8.55 -0.68
C ASN A 18 21.78 9.68 -1.55
N CYS A 19 20.46 9.80 -1.67
CA CYS A 19 19.80 10.66 -2.65
C CYS A 19 20.29 10.43 -4.09
N ASP A 20 20.58 9.16 -4.42
CA ASP A 20 20.96 8.75 -5.78
C ASP A 20 19.70 8.63 -6.65
N VAL A 21 19.70 9.31 -7.78
CA VAL A 21 18.59 9.34 -8.75
C VAL A 21 18.97 8.75 -10.10
N THR A 22 20.14 8.13 -10.20
CA THR A 22 20.68 7.58 -11.45
C THR A 22 20.00 6.29 -11.88
N LYS A 23 19.37 5.57 -10.95
CA LYS A 23 18.71 4.27 -11.18
C LYS A 23 17.28 4.25 -10.63
N PRO A 24 16.37 5.07 -11.17
CA PRO A 24 14.99 5.07 -10.74
C PRO A 24 14.30 3.76 -11.12
N THR A 25 13.52 3.19 -10.21
CA THR A 25 12.62 2.07 -10.52
C THR A 25 11.35 2.55 -11.21
N ALA A 26 10.90 3.77 -10.90
CA ALA A 26 9.79 4.46 -11.54
C ALA A 26 9.85 5.98 -11.27
N THR A 27 9.24 6.77 -12.15
CA THR A 27 9.19 8.24 -12.06
C THR A 27 7.80 8.75 -12.40
N TRP A 28 7.30 9.68 -11.58
CA TRP A 28 6.05 10.40 -11.80
C TRP A 28 6.29 11.92 -11.71
N ALA A 29 5.64 12.68 -12.58
CA ALA A 29 5.85 14.13 -12.70
C ALA A 29 4.59 14.87 -13.17
N THR A 30 3.40 14.38 -12.82
CA THR A 30 2.14 15.07 -13.17
C THR A 30 1.82 16.19 -12.19
N GLY A 31 2.36 16.10 -10.96
CA GLY A 31 2.09 17.03 -9.86
C GLY A 31 0.82 16.70 -9.07
N LYS A 32 0.12 15.63 -9.45
CA LYS A 32 -1.04 15.02 -8.78
C LYS A 32 -0.92 13.49 -8.87
N ASP A 33 0.25 12.99 -8.50
CA ASP A 33 0.62 11.60 -8.74
C ASP A 33 0.00 10.68 -7.67
N SER A 34 -0.61 9.58 -8.10
CA SER A 34 -1.13 8.52 -7.23
C SER A 34 -0.33 7.24 -7.47
N VAL A 35 0.22 6.67 -6.40
CA VAL A 35 1.06 5.47 -6.46
C VAL A 35 0.41 4.35 -5.68
N VAL A 36 0.24 3.20 -6.33
CA VAL A 36 -0.33 1.99 -5.73
C VAL A 36 0.81 1.09 -5.24
N LEU A 37 0.77 0.70 -3.96
CA LEU A 37 1.74 -0.21 -3.34
C LEU A 37 1.10 -1.57 -3.12
N ASN A 38 1.48 -2.54 -3.96
CA ASN A 38 0.90 -3.89 -3.95
C ASN A 38 1.69 -4.91 -3.14
N THR A 39 2.90 -4.56 -2.68
CA THR A 39 3.76 -5.46 -1.93
C THR A 39 3.96 -4.95 -0.51
N THR A 40 4.05 -5.88 0.43
CA THR A 40 4.45 -5.58 1.80
C THR A 40 5.94 -5.21 1.85
N GLY A 41 6.33 -4.50 2.91
CA GLY A 41 7.69 -4.03 3.10
C GLY A 41 7.83 -2.53 2.87
N HIS A 42 9.08 -2.09 2.75
CA HIS A 42 9.43 -0.69 2.59
C HIS A 42 9.45 -0.28 1.13
N HIS A 43 8.84 0.87 0.84
CA HIS A 43 8.85 1.54 -0.45
C HIS A 43 9.45 2.93 -0.27
N TYR A 44 10.46 3.25 -1.08
CA TYR A 44 11.24 4.47 -0.92
C TYR A 44 10.99 5.42 -2.09
N PHE A 45 10.63 6.65 -1.76
CA PHE A 45 10.38 7.70 -2.74
C PHE A 45 11.16 8.97 -2.40
N LEU A 46 11.58 9.71 -3.42
CA LEU A 46 12.25 10.99 -3.28
C LEU A 46 11.95 11.93 -4.45
N CYS A 47 12.30 13.20 -4.30
CA CYS A 47 12.39 14.12 -5.42
C CYS A 47 13.82 14.16 -5.96
N GLY A 48 13.96 14.04 -7.29
CA GLY A 48 15.27 14.05 -7.96
C GLY A 48 15.73 15.41 -8.48
N PHE A 49 15.00 16.49 -8.19
CA PHE A 49 15.49 17.83 -8.47
C PHE A 49 16.70 18.15 -7.57
N PRO A 50 17.73 18.84 -8.09
CA PRO A 50 18.96 19.10 -7.35
C PRO A 50 18.70 19.69 -5.96
N GLY A 51 19.29 19.08 -4.93
CA GLY A 51 19.17 19.51 -3.53
C GLY A 51 17.89 19.05 -2.82
N HIS A 52 16.80 18.74 -3.52
CA HIS A 52 15.49 18.51 -2.89
C HIS A 52 15.48 17.28 -1.96
N CYS A 53 16.05 16.16 -2.39
CA CYS A 53 16.18 14.99 -1.52
C CYS A 53 17.07 15.26 -0.30
N ALA A 54 18.17 16.01 -0.48
CA ALA A 54 19.13 16.30 0.58
C ALA A 54 18.54 17.18 1.69
N ILE A 55 17.61 18.07 1.34
CA ILE A 55 16.86 18.90 2.29
C ILE A 55 15.61 18.20 2.86
N GLY A 56 15.42 16.91 2.57
CA GLY A 56 14.40 16.08 3.19
C GLY A 56 13.16 15.80 2.33
N GLN A 57 13.12 16.16 1.04
CA GLN A 57 12.02 15.79 0.15
C GLN A 57 12.13 14.31 -0.27
N LYS A 58 11.84 13.43 0.69
CA LYS A 58 11.86 11.97 0.54
C LYS A 58 10.98 11.29 1.59
N VAL A 59 10.43 10.12 1.28
CA VAL A 59 9.55 9.35 2.17
C VAL A 59 9.86 7.84 2.10
N ASP A 60 9.87 7.20 3.26
CA ASP A 60 9.86 5.74 3.43
C ASP A 60 8.45 5.34 3.84
N ILE A 61 7.78 4.51 3.03
CA ILE A 61 6.46 3.99 3.30
C ILE A 61 6.57 2.50 3.59
N ARG A 62 6.21 2.11 4.82
CA ARG A 62 6.14 0.69 5.21
C ARG A 62 4.72 0.17 5.05
N VAL A 63 4.52 -0.71 4.08
CA VAL A 63 3.28 -1.45 3.87
C VAL A 63 3.34 -2.73 4.71
N LEU A 64 2.37 -2.90 5.61
CA LEU A 64 2.23 -4.10 6.43
C LEU A 64 1.29 -5.08 5.75
N SER A 65 1.51 -6.38 5.98
CA SER A 65 0.48 -7.37 5.62
C SER A 65 -0.75 -7.07 6.45
N SER A 66 -1.91 -6.96 5.81
CA SER A 66 -3.18 -6.99 6.54
C SER A 66 -3.26 -8.35 7.21
N ALA A 67 -3.27 -8.39 8.54
CA ALA A 67 -3.77 -9.57 9.23
C ALA A 67 -5.23 -9.68 8.79
N ALA A 68 -5.62 -10.83 8.23
CA ALA A 68 -7.04 -11.12 8.05
C ALA A 68 -7.78 -10.76 9.36
N PRO A 69 -9.00 -10.21 9.32
CA PRO A 69 -9.77 -10.03 10.55
C PRO A 69 -9.76 -11.39 11.26
N SER A 70 -9.14 -11.43 12.44
CA SER A 70 -9.09 -12.63 13.27
C SER A 70 -10.50 -13.17 13.31
N THR A 71 -10.71 -14.38 12.79
CA THR A 71 -11.97 -15.10 13.01
C THR A 71 -12.14 -15.13 14.52
N ALA A 72 -13.07 -14.33 15.04
CA ALA A 72 -13.42 -14.37 16.45
C ALA A 72 -13.66 -15.85 16.80
N PRO A 73 -13.14 -16.35 17.95
CA PRO A 73 -13.42 -17.73 18.34
C PRO A 73 -14.93 -17.89 18.42
N SER A 74 -15.45 -18.82 17.63
CA SER A 74 -16.83 -19.27 17.68
C SER A 74 -17.12 -19.69 19.13
N MET A 75 -17.95 -18.92 19.84
CA MET A 75 -18.46 -19.38 21.13
C MET A 75 -19.35 -20.60 20.88
N ALA A 76 -19.05 -21.65 21.66
CA ALA A 76 -19.60 -22.99 21.80
C ALA A 76 -21.08 -23.27 21.40
N PRO A 77 -21.42 -24.53 21.08
CA PRO A 77 -22.77 -24.90 20.62
C PRO A 77 -23.82 -24.72 21.72
N ALA A 78 -24.94 -24.08 21.38
CA ALA A 78 -26.16 -24.11 22.19
C ALA A 78 -26.85 -25.48 22.03
N PRO A 79 -27.42 -26.06 23.11
CA PRO A 79 -28.12 -27.34 23.02
C PRO A 79 -29.43 -27.21 22.23
N SER A 80 -29.73 -28.27 21.47
CA SER A 80 -30.82 -28.39 20.52
C SER A 80 -32.21 -28.06 21.09
N ALA A 81 -32.94 -27.19 20.38
CA ALA A 81 -34.40 -27.19 20.35
C ALA A 81 -34.84 -26.92 18.90
N GLY A 82 -35.75 -27.75 18.39
CA GLY A 82 -35.94 -27.99 16.96
C GLY A 82 -36.77 -26.97 16.17
N GLY A 83 -36.91 -27.27 14.88
CA GLY A 83 -38.03 -26.79 14.05
C GLY A 83 -37.66 -25.91 12.86
N ALA A 84 -37.56 -26.55 11.69
CA ALA A 84 -37.98 -26.09 10.36
C ALA A 84 -37.32 -24.88 9.66
N ALA A 85 -36.86 -25.20 8.44
CA ALA A 85 -37.11 -24.51 7.16
C ALA A 85 -35.94 -23.79 6.45
N ALA A 86 -35.94 -24.04 5.14
CA ALA A 86 -35.37 -23.31 4.02
C ALA A 86 -33.86 -23.45 3.73
N ALA A 87 -33.58 -24.10 2.59
CA ALA A 87 -32.29 -24.15 1.92
C ALA A 87 -32.16 -22.99 0.91
N ALA A 88 -30.89 -22.62 0.67
CA ALA A 88 -30.30 -21.83 -0.43
C ALA A 88 -29.81 -20.40 -0.07
N PRO A 89 -28.80 -19.85 -0.78
CA PRO A 89 -27.59 -20.49 -1.32
C PRO A 89 -26.29 -19.80 -0.81
N SER A 90 -25.17 -20.49 -0.99
CA SER A 90 -23.82 -20.06 -0.62
C SER A 90 -23.37 -18.77 -1.32
N PRO A 91 -22.60 -17.89 -0.65
CA PRO A 91 -21.80 -16.92 -1.37
C PRO A 91 -20.40 -16.80 -0.76
N HIS A 92 -19.44 -17.65 -1.09
CA HIS A 92 -18.04 -17.37 -0.74
C HIS A 92 -17.11 -17.79 -1.87
N GLY A 93 -17.10 -16.97 -2.93
CA GLY A 93 -15.89 -16.83 -3.73
C GLY A 93 -14.89 -16.03 -2.91
N ASN A 94 -13.87 -16.70 -2.38
CA ASN A 94 -12.71 -16.03 -1.77
C ASN A 94 -11.94 -15.31 -2.88
N ALA A 95 -12.37 -14.09 -3.22
CA ALA A 95 -11.49 -13.15 -3.87
C ALA A 95 -10.38 -12.80 -2.86
N ALA A 96 -9.14 -13.17 -3.18
CA ALA A 96 -7.98 -12.65 -2.49
C ALA A 96 -8.05 -11.13 -2.56
N SER A 97 -8.43 -10.50 -1.45
CA SER A 97 -8.54 -9.05 -1.38
C SER A 97 -7.12 -8.51 -1.28
N THR A 98 -6.53 -8.17 -2.44
CA THR A 98 -5.30 -7.40 -2.50
C THR A 98 -5.62 -5.99 -2.01
N VAL A 99 -5.54 -5.79 -0.70
CA VAL A 99 -5.63 -4.45 -0.09
C VAL A 99 -4.33 -3.73 -0.45
N GLY A 100 -4.34 -3.04 -1.59
CA GLY A 100 -3.25 -2.16 -2.00
C GLY A 100 -3.30 -0.85 -1.23
N CYS A 101 -2.22 -0.49 -0.55
CA CYS A 101 -2.10 0.85 0.02
C CYS A 101 -1.79 1.83 -1.12
N SER A 102 -2.65 2.82 -1.33
CA SER A 102 -2.38 3.91 -2.27
C SER A 102 -2.05 5.17 -1.50
N PHE A 103 -1.07 5.94 -1.98
CA PHE A 103 -0.80 7.27 -1.45
C PHE A 103 -0.83 8.30 -2.58
N ALA A 104 -1.37 9.47 -2.28
CA ALA A 104 -1.42 10.60 -3.19
C ALA A 104 -0.30 11.59 -2.82
N VAL A 105 0.46 12.02 -3.81
CA VAL A 105 1.47 13.07 -3.64
C VAL A 105 0.93 14.35 -4.25
N THR A 106 0.47 15.27 -3.39
CA THR A 106 -0.10 16.59 -3.76
C THR A 106 0.80 17.72 -3.30
#